data_AF-A0AAW8EIV8-F1
#
_entry.id   AF-A0AAW8EIV8-F1
#
_cell.length_a   1.000
_cell.length_b   1.000
_cell.length_c   1.000
_cell.angle_alpha   90.00
_cell.angle_beta   90.00
_cell.angle_gamma   90.00
#
_symmetry.space_group_name_H-M   'P 1'
#
loop_
_entity.id
_entity.type
_entity.pdbx_description
1 polymer ?
#
loop_
_entity_poly.entity_id
_entity_poly.type
_entity_poly.pdbx_seq_one_letter_code
_entity_poly.pdbx_strand_id
1 'polypeptide(L)'
;MSQAVKISEIEMKALRDAARLNSRSISGQAEHWLRIGRAMERDPQVGYSRVEMALRGLEPMSLDSLAEAEQDDFIQGLADAPATVVEEDFWRDRRRRGVGVGLDDKDRLVFGSAAVKR
;
A
#
# COMPACT_ATOMS: atom_id res chain seq x y z
N MET A 1 -20.10 -21.68 -28.45
CA MET A 1 -19.06 -22.72 -28.57
C MET A 1 -17.97 -22.43 -27.56
N SER A 2 -17.56 -23.40 -26.76
CA SER A 2 -16.40 -23.27 -25.86
C SER A 2 -15.13 -23.62 -26.63
N GLN A 3 -14.13 -22.74 -26.60
CA GLN A 3 -12.81 -22.99 -27.17
C GLN A 3 -11.88 -23.52 -26.07
N ALA A 4 -11.07 -24.52 -26.39
CA ALA A 4 -10.05 -25.02 -25.46
C ALA A 4 -8.91 -23.99 -25.36
N VAL A 5 -8.65 -23.52 -24.13
CA VAL A 5 -7.55 -22.60 -23.81
C VAL A 5 -6.53 -23.35 -22.98
N LYS A 6 -5.24 -23.26 -23.35
CA LYS A 6 -4.16 -23.81 -22.53
C LYS A 6 -3.84 -22.84 -21.41
N ILE A 7 -3.71 -23.37 -20.20
CA ILE A 7 -3.35 -22.63 -18.98
C ILE A 7 -2.04 -23.22 -18.47
N SER A 8 -1.15 -22.40 -17.92
CA SER A 8 0.10 -22.88 -17.34
C SER A 8 -0.16 -23.79 -16.13
N GLU A 9 0.76 -24.70 -15.79
CA GLU A 9 0.58 -25.59 -14.64
C GLU A 9 0.45 -24.84 -13.31
N ILE A 10 1.15 -23.71 -13.17
CA ILE A 10 1.10 -22.85 -11.98
C ILE A 10 -0.31 -22.27 -11.81
N GLU A 11 -0.85 -21.65 -12.85
CA GLU A 11 -2.20 -21.06 -12.82
C GLU A 11 -3.28 -22.13 -12.68
N MET A 12 -3.09 -23.29 -13.32
CA MET A 12 -4.02 -24.40 -13.21
C MET A 12 -4.04 -25.00 -11.79
N LYS A 13 -2.90 -25.00 -11.08
CA LYS A 13 -2.84 -25.37 -9.67
C LYS A 13 -3.63 -24.37 -8.81
N ALA A 14 -3.36 -23.06 -8.97
CA ALA A 14 -4.06 -22.01 -8.23
C ALA A 14 -5.58 -22.08 -8.47
N LEU A 15 -5.99 -22.29 -9.72
CA LEU A 15 -7.39 -22.44 -10.11
C LEU A 15 -8.07 -23.64 -9.44
N ARG A 16 -7.39 -24.79 -9.37
CA ARG A 16 -7.92 -25.99 -8.68
C ARG A 16 -8.09 -25.78 -7.19
N ASP A 17 -7.11 -25.15 -6.55
CA ASP A 17 -7.14 -24.85 -5.12
C ASP A 17 -8.31 -23.89 -4.79
N ALA A 18 -8.48 -22.84 -5.58
CA ALA A 18 -9.58 -21.89 -5.45
C ALA A 18 -10.95 -22.52 -5.74
N ALA A 19 -11.06 -23.37 -6.76
CA ALA A 19 -12.30 -24.06 -7.10
C ALA A 19 -12.76 -24.95 -5.95
N ARG A 20 -11.83 -25.71 -5.34
CA ARG A 20 -12.10 -26.53 -4.17
C ARG A 20 -12.56 -25.70 -2.97
N LEU A 21 -11.84 -24.62 -2.65
CA LEU A 21 -12.16 -23.75 -1.52
C LEU A 21 -13.56 -23.14 -1.67
N ASN A 22 -13.91 -22.74 -2.89
CA ASN A 22 -15.15 -22.04 -3.18
C ASN A 22 -16.31 -22.99 -3.54
N SER A 23 -16.13 -24.31 -3.43
CA SER A 23 -17.13 -25.31 -3.82
C SER A 23 -17.65 -25.13 -5.25
N ARG A 24 -16.75 -24.81 -6.20
CA ARG A 24 -17.05 -24.64 -7.63
C ARG A 24 -16.32 -25.66 -8.50
N SER A 25 -16.82 -25.90 -9.71
CA SER A 25 -16.06 -26.62 -10.72
C SER A 25 -14.85 -25.78 -11.18
N ILE A 26 -13.82 -26.43 -11.74
CA ILE A 26 -12.64 -25.73 -12.28
C ILE A 26 -13.08 -24.71 -13.35
N SER A 27 -13.94 -25.11 -14.28
CA SER A 27 -14.47 -24.22 -15.32
C SER A 27 -15.30 -23.08 -14.74
N GLY A 28 -16.13 -23.35 -13.72
CA GLY A 28 -16.93 -22.31 -13.07
C GLY A 28 -16.08 -21.31 -12.29
N GLN A 29 -15.01 -21.78 -11.64
CA GLN A 29 -14.05 -20.89 -10.99
C GLN A 29 -13.27 -20.05 -12.03
N ALA A 30 -12.89 -20.63 -13.17
CA ALA A 30 -12.22 -19.90 -14.24
C ALA A 30 -13.13 -18.81 -14.81
N GLU A 31 -14.39 -19.13 -15.08
CA GLU A 31 -15.39 -18.15 -15.56
C GLU A 31 -15.59 -17.02 -14.53
N HIS A 32 -15.61 -17.36 -13.24
CA HIS A 32 -15.73 -16.37 -12.17
C HIS A 32 -14.55 -15.39 -12.15
N TRP A 33 -13.30 -15.88 -12.24
CA TRP A 33 -12.12 -15.02 -12.33
C TRP A 33 -12.10 -14.19 -13.61
N LEU A 34 -12.50 -14.76 -14.75
CA LEU A 34 -12.64 -14.00 -16.00
C LEU A 34 -13.69 -12.88 -15.91
N ARG A 35 -14.76 -13.07 -15.12
CA ARG A 35 -15.74 -12.02 -14.84
C ARG A 35 -15.15 -10.91 -13.97
N ILE A 36 -14.41 -11.28 -12.92
CA ILE A 36 -13.76 -10.31 -12.02
C ILE A 36 -12.72 -9.49 -12.79
N GLY A 37 -11.81 -10.14 -13.53
CA GLY A 37 -10.79 -9.43 -14.31
C GLY A 37 -11.39 -8.41 -15.27
N ARG A 38 -12.44 -8.81 -16.02
CA ARG A 38 -13.14 -7.90 -16.93
C ARG A 38 -13.86 -6.75 -16.21
N ALA A 39 -14.35 -6.98 -14.99
CA ALA A 39 -14.96 -5.93 -14.19
C ALA A 39 -13.90 -4.93 -13.70
N MET A 40 -12.76 -5.43 -13.19
CA MET A 40 -11.63 -4.60 -12.74
C MET A 40 -11.03 -3.76 -13.89
N GLU A 41 -10.86 -4.34 -15.08
CA GLU A 41 -10.36 -3.61 -16.26
C GLU A 41 -11.26 -2.44 -16.68
N ARG A 42 -12.57 -2.54 -16.40
CA ARG A 42 -13.58 -1.52 -16.75
C ARG A 42 -13.87 -0.54 -15.62
N ASP A 43 -13.40 -0.84 -14.42
CA ASP A 43 -13.59 0.02 -13.26
C ASP A 43 -12.80 1.33 -13.48
N PRO A 44 -13.42 2.52 -13.41
CA PRO A 44 -12.70 3.78 -13.59
C PRO A 44 -11.65 4.08 -12.52
N GLN A 45 -11.76 3.51 -11.32
CA GLN A 45 -10.82 3.70 -10.22
C GLN A 45 -9.57 2.83 -10.37
N VAL A 46 -9.71 1.64 -10.95
CA VAL A 46 -8.59 0.74 -11.23
C VAL A 46 -8.06 0.98 -12.64
N GLY A 47 -8.91 0.75 -13.63
CA GLY A 47 -8.62 0.91 -15.04
C GLY A 47 -7.64 -0.14 -15.59
N TYR A 48 -7.74 -0.36 -16.91
CA TYR A 48 -6.89 -1.32 -17.63
C TYR A 48 -5.38 -1.11 -17.39
N SER A 49 -4.93 0.15 -17.36
CA SER A 49 -3.51 0.47 -17.19
C SER A 49 -2.95 -0.01 -15.84
N ARG A 50 -3.72 0.11 -14.76
CA ARG A 50 -3.27 -0.27 -13.42
C ARG A 50 -3.23 -1.79 -13.26
N VAL A 51 -4.22 -2.50 -13.79
CA VAL A 51 -4.23 -3.98 -13.83
C VAL A 51 -3.00 -4.50 -14.58
N GLU A 52 -2.68 -3.92 -15.74
CA GLU A 52 -1.51 -4.33 -16.54
C GLU A 52 -0.18 -4.05 -15.82
N MET A 53 -0.07 -2.92 -15.11
CA MET A 53 1.12 -2.61 -14.31
C MET A 53 1.31 -3.62 -13.16
N ALA A 54 0.23 -3.94 -12.42
CA ALA A 54 0.27 -4.91 -11.35
C ALA A 54 0.69 -6.31 -11.85
N LEU A 55 0.13 -6.76 -12.97
CA LEU A 55 0.47 -8.06 -13.58
C LEU A 55 1.94 -8.13 -14.03
N ARG A 56 2.53 -7.01 -14.44
CA ARG A 56 3.95 -6.94 -14.84
C ARG A 56 4.90 -6.78 -13.65
N GLY A 57 4.37 -6.68 -12.43
CA GLY A 57 5.17 -6.34 -11.24
C GLY A 57 5.80 -4.94 -11.33
N LEU A 58 5.21 -4.06 -12.14
CA LEU A 58 5.67 -2.69 -12.39
C LEU A 58 4.89 -1.69 -11.53
N GLU A 59 4.50 -2.06 -10.32
CA GLU A 59 3.87 -1.15 -9.36
C GLU A 59 4.96 -0.43 -8.54
N PRO A 60 5.40 0.77 -8.91
CA PRO A 60 5.85 1.73 -7.91
C PRO A 60 4.61 2.42 -7.35
N MET A 61 4.26 2.10 -6.10
CA MET A 61 3.30 2.89 -5.34
C MET A 61 3.99 4.19 -4.93
N SER A 62 3.99 5.20 -5.81
CA SER A 62 4.17 6.57 -5.34
C SER A 62 2.89 7.01 -4.65
N LEU A 63 2.98 7.77 -3.56
CA LEU A 63 1.79 8.27 -2.87
C LEU A 63 0.81 8.96 -3.84
N ASP A 64 1.33 9.70 -4.82
CA ASP A 64 0.54 10.43 -5.83
C ASP A 64 -0.25 9.54 -6.81
N SER A 65 0.06 8.23 -6.88
CA SER A 65 -0.64 7.27 -7.75
C SER A 65 -1.72 6.46 -7.01
N LEU A 66 -1.80 6.60 -5.69
CA LEU A 66 -2.83 5.99 -4.86
C LEU A 66 -4.14 6.78 -4.94
N ALA A 67 -5.28 6.11 -4.79
CA ALA A 67 -6.55 6.80 -4.62
C ALA A 67 -6.56 7.60 -3.30
N GLU A 68 -7.37 8.65 -3.20
CA GLU A 68 -7.39 9.54 -2.02
C GLU A 68 -7.57 8.77 -0.70
N ALA A 69 -8.49 7.81 -0.65
CA ALA A 69 -8.68 6.96 0.52
C ALA A 69 -7.45 6.08 0.85
N GLU A 70 -6.73 5.59 -0.16
CA GLU A 70 -5.50 4.81 0.02
C GLU A 70 -4.35 5.71 0.52
N GLN A 71 -4.32 6.98 0.12
CA GLN A 71 -3.35 7.96 0.60
C GLN A 71 -3.56 8.26 2.09
N ASP A 72 -4.82 8.46 2.51
CA ASP A 72 -5.16 8.70 3.92
C ASP A 72 -4.72 7.55 4.82
N ASP A 73 -5.01 6.30 4.41
CA ASP A 73 -4.58 5.11 5.13
C ASP A 73 -3.05 5.01 5.22
N PHE A 74 -2.35 5.33 4.14
CA PHE A 74 -0.88 5.36 4.12
C PHE A 74 -0.31 6.43 5.07
N ILE A 75 -0.85 7.64 5.04
CA ILE A 75 -0.41 8.76 5.90
C ILE A 75 -0.64 8.41 7.37
N GLN A 76 -1.80 7.83 7.70
CA GLN A 76 -2.09 7.39 9.07
C GLN A 76 -1.12 6.31 9.52
N GLY A 77 -0.84 5.31 8.66
CA GLY A 77 0.15 4.27 8.95
C GLY A 77 1.56 4.82 9.18
N LEU A 78 1.96 5.87 8.45
CA LEU A 78 3.24 6.55 8.67
C LEU A 78 3.26 7.33 10.00
N ALA A 79 2.16 7.97 10.37
CA ALA A 79 2.04 8.71 11.62
C ALA A 79 2.10 7.78 12.85
N ASP A 80 1.54 6.58 12.74
CA ASP A 80 1.51 5.59 13.82
C ASP A 80 2.78 4.71 13.86
N ALA A 81 3.63 4.78 12.83
CA ALA A 81 4.84 3.98 12.76
C ALA A 81 5.81 4.36 13.89
N PRO A 82 6.45 3.38 14.54
CA PRO A 82 7.48 3.67 15.55
C PRO A 82 8.67 4.35 14.87
N ALA A 83 9.28 5.29 15.59
CA ALA A 83 10.49 5.95 15.13
C ALA A 83 11.60 4.92 14.86
N THR A 84 12.26 5.06 13.72
CA THR A 84 13.45 4.29 13.38
C THR A 84 14.64 4.74 14.24
N VAL A 85 15.67 3.90 14.33
CA VAL A 85 16.93 4.24 15.04
C VAL A 85 17.55 5.54 14.50
N VAL A 86 17.48 5.75 13.18
CA VAL A 86 17.99 6.96 12.52
C VAL A 86 17.19 8.19 12.95
N GLU A 87 15.86 8.09 13.00
CA GLU A 87 14.99 9.17 13.46
C GLU A 87 15.20 9.47 14.95
N GLU A 88 15.32 8.44 15.78
CA GLU A 88 15.61 8.61 17.21
C GLU A 88 16.92 9.38 17.43
N ASP A 89 17.97 9.03 16.70
CA ASP A 89 19.27 9.71 16.79
C ASP A 89 19.23 11.14 16.24
N PHE A 90 18.51 11.35 15.13
CA PHE A 90 18.24 12.70 14.62
C PHE A 90 17.54 13.57 15.69
N TRP A 91 16.49 13.04 16.32
CA TRP A 91 15.76 13.76 17.36
C TRP A 91 16.60 13.96 18.64
N ARG A 92 17.47 13.00 18.97
CA ARG A 92 18.42 13.11 20.09
C ARG A 92 19.43 14.24 19.89
N ASP A 93 20.04 14.33 18.71
CA ASP A 93 20.97 15.42 18.39
C ASP A 93 20.26 16.78 18.37
N ARG A 94 19.04 16.82 17.81
CA ARG A 94 18.23 18.04 17.76
C ARG A 94 17.91 18.58 19.17
N ARG A 95 17.54 17.69 20.10
CA ARG A 95 17.34 18.02 21.52
C ARG A 95 18.63 18.50 22.18
N ARG A 96 19.76 17.81 21.94
CA ARG A 96 21.08 18.19 22.48
C ARG A 96 21.49 19.61 22.04
N ARG A 97 21.20 19.98 20.80
CA ARG A 97 21.49 21.32 20.25
C ARG A 97 20.50 22.39 20.72
N GLY A 98 19.41 22.00 21.37
CA GLY A 98 18.35 22.92 21.77
C GLY A 98 17.64 23.56 20.58
N VAL A 99 17.61 22.94 19.40
CA VAL A 99 16.94 23.50 18.19
C VAL A 99 15.59 22.84 17.91
N GLY A 100 14.99 22.22 18.94
CA GLY A 100 13.64 21.66 18.89
C GLY A 100 12.59 22.77 18.85
N VAL A 101 11.44 22.48 18.24
CA VAL A 101 10.23 23.29 18.36
C VAL A 101 9.16 22.43 19.03
N GLY A 102 8.38 23.04 19.92
CA GLY A 102 7.25 22.40 20.59
C GLY A 102 6.12 23.39 20.75
N LEU A 103 5.00 22.93 21.29
CA LEU A 103 3.91 23.79 21.74
C LEU A 103 3.94 23.90 23.26
N ASP A 104 3.67 25.08 23.80
CA ASP A 104 3.37 25.25 25.22
C ASP A 104 1.90 24.86 25.52
N ASP A 105 1.51 24.93 26.80
CA ASP A 105 0.14 24.62 27.27
C ASP A 105 -0.95 25.54 26.67
N LYS A 106 -0.57 26.51 25.83
CA LYS A 106 -1.46 27.46 25.15
C LYS A 106 -1.35 27.35 23.63
N ASP A 107 -0.82 26.23 23.12
CA ASP A 107 -0.58 25.94 21.71
C ASP A 107 0.33 26.97 21.02
N ARG A 108 1.24 27.61 21.77
CA ARG A 108 2.20 28.56 21.19
C ARG A 108 3.49 27.85 20.87
N LEU A 109 4.03 28.15 19.70
CA LEU A 109 5.35 27.66 19.30
C LEU A 109 6.43 28.16 20.27
N VAL A 110 7.11 27.20 20.91
CA VAL A 110 8.27 27.42 21.75
C VAL A 110 9.49 26.75 21.13
N PHE A 111 10.63 27.44 21.18
CA PHE A 111 11.90 26.95 20.67
C PHE A 111 12.75 26.49 21.85
N GLY A 112 13.51 25.41 21.66
CA GLY A 112 14.56 25.05 22.61
C GLY A 112 15.54 26.22 22.74
N SER A 113 15.94 26.54 23.97
CA SER A 113 17.10 27.42 24.17
C SER A 113 18.36 26.57 24.05
N ALA A 114 19.38 27.04 23.32
CA ALA A 114 20.68 26.39 23.29
C ALA A 114 21.18 26.16 24.72
N ALA A 115 21.56 24.92 25.06
CA ALA A 115 22.13 24.61 26.36
C ALA A 115 23.39 25.46 26.56
N VAL A 116 23.31 26.44 27.47
CA VAL A 116 24.46 27.24 27.90
C VAL A 116 25.44 26.26 28.56
N LYS A 117 26.56 25.95 27.89
CA LYS A 117 27.68 25.25 28.51
C LYS A 117 28.20 26.12 29.66
N ARG A 118 28.00 25.67 30.90
CA ARG A 118 28.80 26.08 32.05
C ARG A 118 30.06 25.24 32.12
#